data_AF-A0A239PTF2-F1
#
_entry.id   AF-A0A239PTF2-F1
#
_cell.length_a   1.000
_cell.length_b   1.000
_cell.length_c   1.000
_cell.angle_alpha   90.00
_cell.angle_beta   90.00
_cell.angle_gamma   90.00
#
_symmetry.space_group_name_H-M   'P 1'
#
loop_
_entity.id
_entity.type
_entity.pdbx_description
1 polymer ?
#
loop_
_entity_poly.entity_id
_entity_poly.type
_entity_poly.pdbx_seq_one_letter_code
_entity_poly.pdbx_strand_id
1 'polypeptide(L)'
;MQRSPGARPAVHELQARLEAEARRARPRRRPRSRAAQLHLIDLLSRWGGAGLALIAGVGIFIAVTAGGAYPFRAFVWAAILLGALYACRRLLADFRAGSASAARPFLWRANYTAALSALGAGFGAGAVIVLPAGAPDALAMQTLALILVGALGAAMLHAPHDKSAAALWAPAALFCFVGAWRVGGPALAFFGAAAAFLAGAVALFLLNRHLGGQAQRRFPRTSLARRNLDAEEAPEQDAPHGAGAAAV
;
A
#
# COMPACT_ATOMS: atom_id res chain seq x y z
N MET A 1 -2.30 -45.36 36.00
CA MET A 1 -0.89 -45.06 35.67
C MET A 1 -0.51 -43.72 36.28
N GLN A 2 0.17 -43.79 37.43
CA GLN A 2 0.67 -42.64 38.19
C GLN A 2 1.84 -42.00 37.44
N ARG A 3 1.77 -40.69 37.19
CA ARG A 3 2.92 -39.92 36.68
C ARG A 3 3.92 -39.74 37.82
N SER A 4 5.14 -40.26 37.65
CA SER A 4 6.25 -39.98 38.58
C SER A 4 6.56 -38.47 38.58
N PRO A 5 6.50 -37.80 39.74
CA PRO A 5 6.87 -36.39 39.86
C PRO A 5 8.39 -36.33 40.07
N GLY A 6 9.17 -36.07 39.02
CA GLY A 6 10.61 -35.88 39.20
C GLY A 6 11.50 -35.99 37.97
N ALA A 7 10.99 -36.44 36.82
CA ALA A 7 11.80 -36.42 35.60
C ALA A 7 11.95 -34.98 35.10
N ARG A 8 13.17 -34.43 35.22
CA ARG A 8 13.51 -33.15 34.57
C ARG A 8 13.25 -33.31 33.07
N PRO A 9 12.48 -32.40 32.44
CA PRO A 9 12.15 -32.52 31.02
C PRO A 9 13.44 -32.57 30.20
N ALA A 10 13.54 -33.54 29.29
CA ALA A 10 14.68 -33.65 28.41
C ALA A 10 14.81 -32.37 27.56
N VAL A 11 16.03 -31.96 27.22
CA VAL A 11 16.30 -30.73 26.45
C VAL A 11 15.49 -30.68 25.14
N HIS A 12 15.26 -31.84 24.51
CA HIS A 12 14.42 -31.95 23.32
C HIS A 12 12.92 -31.69 23.57
N GLU A 13 12.39 -32.03 24.75
CA GLU A 13 11.02 -31.69 25.12
C GLU A 13 10.86 -30.18 25.41
N LEU A 14 11.89 -29.56 25.99
CA LEU A 14 11.94 -28.10 26.18
C LEU A 14 12.04 -27.38 24.84
N GLN A 15 12.88 -27.87 23.91
CA GLN A 15 12.98 -27.33 22.55
C GLN A 15 11.66 -27.51 21.78
N ALA A 16 11.03 -28.68 21.84
CA ALA A 16 9.75 -28.93 21.19
C ALA A 16 8.62 -28.05 21.78
N ARG A 17 8.64 -27.79 23.09
CA ARG A 17 7.70 -26.87 23.74
C ARG A 17 7.96 -25.41 23.33
N LEU A 18 9.21 -24.98 23.30
CA LEU A 18 9.59 -23.64 22.85
C LEU A 18 9.27 -23.43 21.37
N GLU A 19 9.45 -24.43 20.51
CA GLU A 19 9.05 -24.38 19.10
C GLU A 19 7.52 -24.35 18.95
N ALA A 20 6.79 -25.13 19.73
CA ALA A 20 5.33 -25.11 19.74
C ALA A 20 4.78 -23.76 20.25
N GLU A 21 5.42 -23.17 21.27
CA GLU A 21 5.10 -21.85 21.78
C GLU A 21 5.49 -20.74 20.80
N ALA A 22 6.64 -20.83 20.13
CA ALA A 22 7.06 -19.90 19.08
C ALA A 22 6.13 -19.94 17.86
N ARG A 23 5.65 -21.14 17.48
CA ARG A 23 4.66 -21.32 16.41
C ARG A 23 3.27 -20.76 16.79
N ARG A 24 2.88 -20.88 18.06
CA ARG A 24 1.64 -20.28 18.61
C ARG A 24 1.76 -18.77 18.81
N ALA A 25 2.94 -18.29 19.15
CA ALA A 25 3.31 -16.87 19.23
C ALA A 25 3.61 -16.27 17.84
N ARG A 26 2.85 -16.66 16.80
CA ARG A 26 2.83 -15.86 15.57
C ARG A 26 2.51 -14.43 15.98
N PRO A 27 3.40 -13.45 15.71
CA PRO A 27 3.15 -12.08 16.08
C PRO A 27 1.91 -11.64 15.31
N ARG A 28 0.75 -11.60 15.99
CA ARG A 28 -0.45 -10.97 15.47
C ARG A 28 -0.01 -9.57 15.08
N ARG A 29 0.05 -9.29 13.78
CA ARG A 29 0.47 -7.99 13.26
C ARG A 29 -0.44 -6.94 13.90
N ARG A 30 0.10 -6.25 14.91
CA ARG A 30 -0.69 -5.31 15.69
C ARG A 30 -1.10 -4.17 14.75
N PRO A 31 -2.38 -3.78 14.73
CA PRO A 31 -2.81 -2.68 13.88
C PRO A 31 -2.03 -1.41 14.25
N ARG A 32 -1.74 -0.56 13.25
CA ARG A 32 -0.99 0.70 13.45
C ARG A 32 -1.72 1.61 14.45
N SER A 33 -0.99 2.46 15.17
CA SER A 33 -1.59 3.52 16.00
C SER A 33 -2.31 4.55 15.10
N ARG A 34 -3.29 5.28 15.64
CA ARG A 34 -3.97 6.36 14.90
C ARG A 34 -2.99 7.44 14.47
N ALA A 35 -2.04 7.80 15.34
CA ALA A 35 -0.97 8.75 15.04
C ALA A 35 -0.08 8.27 13.88
N ALA A 36 0.34 6.99 13.88
CA ALA A 36 1.11 6.43 12.77
C ALA A 36 0.33 6.47 11.45
N GLN A 37 -0.99 6.21 11.47
CA GLN A 37 -1.82 6.30 10.28
C GLN A 37 -1.94 7.74 9.77
N LEU A 38 -2.13 8.72 10.66
CA LEU A 38 -2.18 10.13 10.28
C LEU A 38 -0.85 10.60 9.68
N HIS A 39 0.28 10.14 10.23
CA HIS A 39 1.59 10.43 9.66
C HIS A 39 1.76 9.86 8.24
N LEU A 40 1.30 8.63 8.00
CA LEU A 40 1.33 8.03 6.65
C LEU A 40 0.40 8.77 5.66
N ILE A 41 -0.72 9.31 6.13
CA ILE A 41 -1.63 10.16 5.34
C ILE A 41 -0.94 11.48 4.98
N ASP A 42 -0.24 12.11 5.92
CA ASP A 42 0.54 13.32 5.66
C ASP A 42 1.65 13.05 4.61
N LEU A 43 2.42 11.97 4.77
CA LEU A 43 3.42 11.55 3.79
C LEU A 43 2.82 11.32 2.39
N LEU A 44 1.67 10.63 2.33
CA LEU A 44 0.93 10.43 1.08
C LEU A 44 0.56 11.76 0.43
N SER A 45 0.12 12.76 1.20
CA SER A 45 -0.25 14.07 0.65
C SER A 45 0.94 14.88 0.12
N ARG A 46 2.14 14.64 0.67
CA ARG A 46 3.38 15.31 0.24
C ARG A 46 3.94 14.68 -1.04
N TRP A 47 3.98 13.35 -1.08
CA TRP A 47 4.58 12.61 -2.20
C TRP A 47 3.61 12.39 -3.35
N GLY A 48 2.30 12.35 -3.09
CA GLY A 48 1.27 12.11 -4.10
C GLY A 48 1.34 13.10 -5.26
N GLY A 49 1.68 14.36 -5.00
CA GLY A 49 1.87 15.37 -6.06
C GLY A 49 2.96 14.99 -7.07
N ALA A 50 4.10 14.48 -6.59
CA ALA A 50 5.17 14.00 -7.46
C ALA A 50 4.74 12.75 -8.26
N GLY A 51 3.95 11.85 -7.64
CA GLY A 51 3.39 10.70 -8.34
C GLY A 51 2.44 11.08 -9.47
N LEU A 52 1.58 12.08 -9.24
CA LEU A 52 0.70 12.62 -10.28
C LEU A 52 1.49 13.31 -11.40
N ALA A 53 2.55 14.05 -11.06
CA ALA A 53 3.42 14.69 -12.05
C ALA A 53 4.15 13.66 -12.94
N LEU A 54 4.59 12.54 -12.36
CA LEU A 54 5.19 11.44 -13.11
C LEU A 54 4.21 10.84 -14.12
N ILE A 55 2.97 10.55 -13.69
CA ILE A 55 1.92 10.05 -14.60
C ILE A 55 1.63 11.06 -15.72
N ALA A 56 1.54 12.35 -15.40
CA ALA A 56 1.36 13.39 -16.40
C ALA A 56 2.51 13.45 -17.40
N GLY A 57 3.76 13.42 -16.93
CA GLY A 57 4.95 13.48 -17.79
C GLY A 57 5.05 12.28 -18.73
N VAL A 58 4.90 11.06 -18.19
CA VAL A 58 4.90 9.83 -19.00
C VAL A 58 3.69 9.82 -19.96
N GLY A 59 2.53 10.28 -19.49
CA GLY A 59 1.32 10.38 -20.27
C GLY A 59 1.47 11.30 -21.49
N ILE A 60 2.02 12.50 -21.28
CA ILE A 60 2.31 13.46 -22.35
C ILE A 60 3.29 12.85 -23.35
N PHE A 61 4.36 12.21 -22.86
CA PHE A 61 5.34 11.57 -23.74
C PHE A 61 4.68 10.52 -24.66
N ILE A 62 3.90 9.59 -24.09
CA ILE A 62 3.17 8.58 -24.86
C ILE A 62 2.20 9.22 -25.85
N ALA A 63 1.45 10.24 -25.42
CA ALA A 63 0.48 10.93 -26.27
C ALA A 63 1.15 11.59 -27.48
N VAL A 64 2.33 12.19 -27.29
CA VAL A 64 3.11 12.81 -28.38
C VAL A 64 3.69 11.73 -29.30
N THR A 65 4.34 10.71 -28.75
CA THR A 65 5.02 9.69 -29.57
C THR A 65 4.02 8.82 -30.35
N ALA A 66 2.93 8.40 -29.73
CA ALA A 66 1.91 7.60 -30.41
C ALA A 66 0.92 8.46 -31.20
N GLY A 67 0.68 9.70 -30.77
CA GLY A 67 -0.20 10.65 -31.45
C GLY A 67 0.28 11.07 -32.83
N GLY A 68 1.59 10.98 -33.11
CA GLY A 68 2.12 11.16 -34.46
C GLY A 68 1.55 10.18 -35.49
N ALA A 69 1.26 8.93 -35.07
CA ALA A 69 0.65 7.92 -35.93
C ALA A 69 -0.87 7.82 -35.75
N TYR A 70 -1.38 8.03 -34.53
CA TYR A 70 -2.78 7.80 -34.17
C TYR A 70 -3.38 8.97 -33.36
N PRO A 71 -3.54 10.16 -33.96
CA PRO A 71 -3.82 11.40 -33.23
C PRO A 71 -5.16 11.37 -32.48
N PHE A 72 -6.23 10.87 -33.10
CA PHE A 72 -7.55 10.83 -32.46
C PHE A 72 -7.59 9.90 -31.24
N ARG A 73 -6.92 8.73 -31.33
CA ARG A 73 -6.82 7.78 -30.22
C ARG A 73 -6.01 8.36 -29.05
N ALA A 74 -4.88 9.00 -29.37
CA ALA A 74 -4.07 9.69 -28.37
C ALA A 74 -4.84 10.82 -27.70
N PHE A 75 -5.63 11.60 -28.46
CA PHE A 75 -6.48 12.67 -27.94
C PHE A 75 -7.55 12.14 -26.97
N VAL A 76 -8.32 11.12 -27.36
CA VAL A 76 -9.35 10.52 -26.50
C VAL A 76 -8.75 9.98 -25.21
N TRP A 77 -7.62 9.27 -25.30
CA TRP A 77 -6.92 8.78 -24.12
C TRP A 77 -6.40 9.91 -23.23
N ALA A 78 -5.79 10.96 -23.81
CA ALA A 78 -5.31 12.11 -23.07
C ALA A 78 -6.44 12.84 -22.32
N ALA A 79 -7.63 12.96 -22.93
CA ALA A 79 -8.79 13.55 -22.27
C ALA A 79 -9.23 12.74 -21.02
N ILE A 80 -9.28 11.41 -21.14
CA ILE A 80 -9.58 10.50 -20.01
C ILE A 80 -8.53 10.69 -18.90
N LEU A 81 -7.24 10.67 -19.28
CA LEU A 81 -6.13 10.80 -18.34
C LEU A 81 -6.13 12.14 -17.61
N LEU A 82 -6.34 13.24 -18.33
CA LEU A 82 -6.41 14.59 -17.76
C LEU A 82 -7.58 14.74 -16.79
N GLY A 83 -8.76 14.19 -17.12
CA GLY A 83 -9.91 14.19 -16.22
C GLY A 83 -9.62 13.48 -14.90
N ALA A 84 -9.01 12.29 -14.97
CA ALA A 84 -8.64 11.53 -13.78
C ALA A 84 -7.53 12.20 -12.96
N LEU A 85 -6.51 12.78 -13.63
CA LEU A 85 -5.45 13.55 -13.00
C LEU A 85 -6.00 14.79 -12.29
N TYR A 86 -6.93 15.50 -12.93
CA TYR A 86 -7.57 16.67 -12.35
C TYR A 86 -8.31 16.33 -11.05
N ALA A 87 -9.09 15.24 -11.03
CA ALA A 87 -9.79 14.79 -9.83
C ALA A 87 -8.81 14.50 -8.67
N CYS A 88 -7.71 13.79 -8.96
CA CYS A 88 -6.67 13.50 -7.96
C CYS A 88 -5.97 14.76 -7.47
N ARG A 89 -5.60 15.67 -8.39
CA ARG A 89 -4.91 16.93 -8.06
C ARG A 89 -5.78 17.83 -7.21
N ARG A 90 -7.07 17.93 -7.53
CA ARG A 90 -8.04 18.72 -6.77
C ARG A 90 -8.18 18.20 -5.34
N LEU A 91 -8.40 16.89 -5.16
CA LEU A 91 -8.49 16.28 -3.82
C LEU A 91 -7.21 16.52 -3.00
N LEU A 92 -6.04 16.47 -3.63
CA LEU A 92 -4.76 16.74 -2.98
C LEU A 92 -4.64 18.21 -2.56
N ALA A 93 -4.99 19.14 -3.46
CA ALA A 93 -4.97 20.58 -3.21
C ALA A 93 -5.93 20.96 -2.08
N ASP A 94 -7.17 20.46 -2.12
CA ASP A 94 -8.19 20.72 -1.11
C ASP A 94 -7.75 20.26 0.28
N PHE A 95 -7.10 19.09 0.38
CA PHE A 95 -6.58 18.58 1.65
C PHE A 95 -5.42 19.42 2.17
N ARG A 96 -4.48 19.82 1.31
CA ARG A 96 -3.33 20.63 1.70
C ARG A 96 -3.68 22.09 2.01
N ALA A 97 -4.76 22.60 1.43
CA ALA A 97 -5.29 23.92 1.74
C ALA A 97 -6.00 23.98 3.12
N GLY A 98 -6.11 22.86 3.83
CA GLY A 98 -6.77 22.84 5.14
C GLY A 98 -8.30 22.95 5.08
N SER A 99 -8.92 22.63 3.94
CA SER A 99 -10.38 22.65 3.76
C SER A 99 -11.11 21.65 4.67
N ALA A 100 -12.45 21.57 4.57
CA ALA A 100 -13.26 20.58 5.29
C ALA A 100 -12.75 19.12 5.15
N SER A 101 -12.05 18.81 4.07
CA SER A 101 -11.39 17.51 3.84
C SER A 101 -10.22 17.24 4.80
N ALA A 102 -9.49 18.28 5.24
CA ALA A 102 -8.40 18.15 6.21
C ALA A 102 -8.91 17.79 7.62
N ALA A 103 -10.13 18.21 7.97
CA ALA A 103 -10.78 17.80 9.22
C ALA A 103 -11.19 16.31 9.22
N ARG A 104 -11.19 15.64 8.05
CA ARG A 104 -11.59 14.24 7.88
C ARG A 104 -10.54 13.44 7.09
N PRO A 105 -9.32 13.25 7.62
CA PRO A 105 -8.19 12.68 6.87
C PRO A 105 -8.42 11.25 6.37
N PHE A 106 -9.19 10.44 7.11
CA PHE A 106 -9.51 9.07 6.72
C PHE A 106 -10.51 9.00 5.55
N LEU A 107 -11.47 9.94 5.52
CA LEU A 107 -12.44 10.06 4.44
C LEU A 107 -11.76 10.60 3.18
N TRP A 108 -10.93 11.64 3.33
CA TRP A 108 -10.10 12.14 2.24
C TRP A 108 -9.29 11.01 1.59
N ARG A 109 -8.60 10.20 2.40
CA ARG A 109 -7.81 9.06 1.92
C ARG A 109 -8.65 8.08 1.11
N ALA A 110 -9.88 7.77 1.55
CA ALA A 110 -10.76 6.86 0.84
C ALA A 110 -11.14 7.40 -0.53
N ASN A 111 -11.57 8.67 -0.59
CA ASN A 111 -11.92 9.35 -1.85
C ASN A 111 -10.71 9.48 -2.79
N TYR A 112 -9.54 9.82 -2.24
CA TYR A 112 -8.30 9.90 -3.01
C TYR A 112 -7.88 8.54 -3.56
N THR A 113 -8.06 7.46 -2.79
CA THR A 113 -7.79 6.09 -3.26
C THR A 113 -8.74 5.68 -4.40
N ALA A 114 -10.02 6.05 -4.31
CA ALA A 114 -10.98 5.82 -5.40
C ALA A 114 -10.59 6.60 -6.67
N ALA A 115 -10.20 7.87 -6.52
CA ALA A 115 -9.71 8.69 -7.63
C ALA A 115 -8.42 8.11 -8.26
N LEU A 116 -7.49 7.61 -7.43
CA LEU A 116 -6.30 6.89 -7.90
C LEU A 116 -6.64 5.61 -8.66
N SER A 117 -7.70 4.90 -8.27
CA SER A 117 -8.19 3.75 -9.02
C SER A 117 -8.66 4.13 -10.42
N ALA A 118 -9.40 5.24 -10.54
CA ALA A 118 -9.83 5.76 -11.83
C ALA A 118 -8.63 6.25 -12.66
N LEU A 119 -7.65 6.90 -12.01
CA LEU A 119 -6.41 7.32 -12.67
C LEU A 119 -5.58 6.13 -13.17
N GLY A 120 -5.43 5.08 -12.35
CA GLY A 120 -4.71 3.87 -12.74
C GLY A 120 -5.37 3.18 -13.92
N ALA A 121 -6.70 3.08 -13.90
CA ALA A 121 -7.48 2.56 -15.02
C ALA A 121 -7.32 3.42 -16.28
N GLY A 122 -7.47 4.74 -16.17
CA GLY A 122 -7.34 5.68 -17.30
C GLY A 122 -5.94 5.69 -17.91
N PHE A 123 -4.90 5.67 -17.07
CA PHE A 123 -3.51 5.59 -17.53
C PHE A 123 -3.22 4.24 -18.19
N GLY A 124 -3.63 3.14 -17.54
CA GLY A 124 -3.52 1.79 -18.07
C GLY A 124 -4.23 1.58 -19.40
N ALA A 125 -5.43 2.15 -19.55
CA ALA A 125 -6.24 2.05 -20.76
C ALA A 125 -5.50 2.55 -22.02
N GLY A 126 -4.44 3.35 -21.87
CA GLY A 126 -3.54 3.72 -22.96
C GLY A 126 -2.98 2.51 -23.71
N ALA A 127 -2.73 1.40 -23.00
CA ALA A 127 -2.28 0.13 -23.56
C ALA A 127 -3.26 -0.47 -24.60
N VAL A 128 -4.53 -0.07 -24.56
CA VAL A 128 -5.60 -0.59 -25.43
C VAL A 128 -6.13 0.49 -26.38
N ILE A 129 -6.32 1.71 -25.89
CA ILE A 129 -6.93 2.82 -26.63
C ILE A 129 -5.93 3.42 -27.61
N VAL A 130 -4.69 3.67 -27.19
CA VAL A 130 -3.70 4.38 -28.01
C VAL A 130 -3.22 3.50 -29.17
N LEU A 131 -3.12 2.18 -28.95
CA LEU A 131 -2.54 1.23 -29.91
C LEU A 131 -3.63 0.47 -30.71
N PRO A 132 -3.79 0.72 -32.03
CA PRO A 132 -4.68 -0.07 -32.87
C PRO A 132 -4.15 -1.49 -33.10
N ALA A 133 -4.99 -2.33 -33.73
CA ALA A 133 -4.60 -3.70 -34.04
C ALA A 133 -3.64 -3.62 -35.22
N GLY A 134 -2.48 -4.28 -35.14
CA GLY A 134 -1.42 -4.14 -36.14
C GLY A 134 -0.56 -2.87 -35.99
N ALA A 135 -0.59 -2.19 -34.84
CA ALA A 135 0.44 -1.20 -34.52
C ALA A 135 1.83 -1.85 -34.51
N PRO A 136 2.89 -1.15 -34.91
CA PRO A 136 4.25 -1.71 -34.91
C PRO A 136 4.64 -2.25 -33.52
N ASP A 137 5.19 -3.47 -33.48
CA ASP A 137 5.51 -4.16 -32.22
C ASP A 137 6.43 -3.33 -31.32
N ALA A 138 7.41 -2.64 -31.90
CA ALA A 138 8.33 -1.78 -31.17
C ALA A 138 7.59 -0.63 -30.44
N LEU A 139 6.66 0.04 -31.12
CA LEU A 139 5.85 1.12 -30.54
C LEU A 139 4.94 0.61 -29.43
N ALA A 140 4.33 -0.56 -29.65
CA ALA A 140 3.44 -1.17 -28.70
C ALA A 140 4.18 -1.61 -27.43
N MET A 141 5.33 -2.27 -27.57
CA MET A 141 6.19 -2.68 -26.46
C MET A 141 6.73 -1.49 -25.68
N GLN A 142 7.17 -0.43 -26.36
CA GLN A 142 7.62 0.80 -25.72
C GLN A 142 6.49 1.46 -24.91
N THR A 143 5.29 1.53 -25.48
CA THR A 143 4.12 2.11 -24.80
C THR A 143 3.73 1.30 -23.57
N LEU A 144 3.66 -0.04 -23.68
CA LEU A 144 3.36 -0.93 -22.56
C LEU A 144 4.40 -0.79 -21.43
N ALA A 145 5.69 -0.77 -21.78
CA ALA A 145 6.77 -0.59 -20.82
C ALA A 145 6.68 0.76 -20.10
N LEU A 146 6.42 1.85 -20.84
CA LEU A 146 6.28 3.18 -20.26
C LEU A 146 5.08 3.29 -19.32
N ILE A 147 3.93 2.69 -19.69
CA ILE A 147 2.76 2.67 -18.81
C ILE A 147 3.06 1.87 -17.54
N LEU A 148 3.68 0.68 -17.64
CA LEU A 148 4.03 -0.12 -16.47
C LEU A 148 5.02 0.61 -15.56
N VAL A 149 6.10 1.16 -16.11
CA VAL A 149 7.12 1.89 -15.33
C VAL A 149 6.53 3.16 -14.72
N GLY A 150 5.75 3.93 -15.49
CA GLY A 150 5.08 5.14 -15.00
C GLY A 150 4.08 4.84 -13.88
N ALA A 151 3.25 3.80 -14.05
CA ALA A 151 2.28 3.38 -13.05
C ALA A 151 2.96 2.86 -11.78
N LEU A 152 4.01 2.04 -11.91
CA LEU A 152 4.76 1.51 -10.78
C LEU A 152 5.49 2.62 -10.03
N GLY A 153 6.22 3.48 -10.74
CA GLY A 153 6.94 4.62 -10.15
C GLY A 153 5.99 5.56 -9.41
N ALA A 154 4.83 5.86 -10.00
CA ALA A 154 3.81 6.64 -9.34
C ALA A 154 3.23 5.90 -8.13
N ALA A 155 2.97 4.59 -8.23
CA ALA A 155 2.46 3.79 -7.12
C ALA A 155 3.47 3.73 -5.95
N MET A 156 4.78 3.72 -6.23
CA MET A 156 5.83 3.80 -5.22
C MET A 156 5.78 5.13 -4.45
N LEU A 157 5.48 6.24 -5.13
CA LEU A 157 5.27 7.55 -4.49
C LEU A 157 3.98 7.59 -3.65
N HIS A 158 3.06 6.66 -3.87
CA HIS A 158 1.84 6.45 -3.06
C HIS A 158 1.98 5.29 -2.06
N ALA A 159 3.16 4.65 -1.95
CA ALA A 159 3.41 3.51 -1.07
C ALA A 159 3.34 3.79 0.44
N PRO A 160 3.30 5.02 0.98
CA PRO A 160 2.92 5.23 2.37
C PRO A 160 1.58 4.56 2.73
N HIS A 161 0.69 4.38 1.75
CA HIS A 161 -0.54 3.64 1.92
C HIS A 161 -0.73 2.54 0.86
N ASP A 162 -0.75 1.29 1.31
CA ASP A 162 -0.90 0.08 0.50
C ASP A 162 -2.10 0.13 -0.45
N LYS A 163 -3.28 0.47 0.08
CA LYS A 163 -4.52 0.59 -0.71
C LYS A 163 -4.42 1.65 -1.80
N SER A 164 -3.75 2.78 -1.54
CA SER A 164 -3.62 3.87 -2.52
C SER A 164 -2.64 3.50 -3.63
N ALA A 165 -1.50 2.90 -3.27
CA ALA A 165 -0.55 2.36 -4.25
C ALA A 165 -1.17 1.25 -5.10
N ALA A 166 -1.87 0.30 -4.48
CA ALA A 166 -2.54 -0.80 -5.16
C ALA A 166 -3.69 -0.31 -6.06
N ALA A 167 -4.45 0.70 -5.62
CA ALA A 167 -5.51 1.29 -6.43
C ALA A 167 -4.97 1.90 -7.73
N LEU A 168 -3.78 2.50 -7.71
CA LEU A 168 -3.15 2.99 -8.94
C LEU A 168 -2.57 1.84 -9.78
N TRP A 169 -1.81 0.95 -9.15
CA TRP A 169 -1.05 -0.10 -9.84
C TRP A 169 -1.93 -1.17 -10.48
N ALA A 170 -2.88 -1.73 -9.73
CA ALA A 170 -3.59 -2.94 -10.15
C ALA A 170 -4.44 -2.73 -11.41
N PRO A 171 -5.26 -1.66 -11.53
CA PRO A 171 -5.99 -1.40 -12.76
C PRO A 171 -5.05 -1.12 -13.93
N ALA A 172 -3.97 -0.36 -13.72
CA ALA A 172 -3.02 -0.03 -14.78
C ALA A 172 -2.36 -1.30 -15.35
N ALA A 173 -1.86 -2.16 -14.47
CA ALA A 173 -1.23 -3.41 -14.86
C ALA A 173 -2.23 -4.39 -15.52
N LEU A 174 -3.50 -4.40 -15.08
CA LEU A 174 -4.54 -5.20 -15.72
C LEU A 174 -4.76 -4.78 -17.18
N PHE A 175 -4.87 -3.47 -17.46
CA PHE A 175 -4.98 -2.99 -18.83
C PHE A 175 -3.71 -3.27 -19.65
N CYS A 176 -2.53 -3.17 -19.05
CA CYS A 176 -1.28 -3.57 -19.71
C CYS A 176 -1.26 -5.07 -20.03
N PHE A 177 -1.80 -5.93 -19.17
CA PHE A 177 -1.94 -7.36 -19.45
C PHE A 177 -2.85 -7.60 -20.66
N VAL A 178 -4.00 -6.92 -20.71
CA VAL A 178 -4.92 -7.00 -21.86
C VAL A 178 -4.27 -6.45 -23.13
N GLY A 179 -3.54 -5.33 -23.04
CA GLY A 179 -2.81 -4.76 -24.16
C GLY A 179 -1.69 -5.69 -24.67
N ALA A 180 -0.91 -6.27 -23.76
CA ALA A 180 0.13 -7.25 -24.08
C ALA A 180 -0.45 -8.49 -24.78
N TRP A 181 -1.59 -9.00 -24.29
CA TRP A 181 -2.30 -10.11 -24.93
C TRP A 181 -2.70 -9.78 -26.36
N ARG A 182 -3.25 -8.58 -26.56
CA ARG A 182 -3.73 -8.14 -27.86
C ARG A 182 -2.61 -7.91 -28.89
N VAL A 183 -1.43 -7.47 -28.44
CA VAL A 183 -0.29 -7.14 -29.31
C VAL A 183 0.58 -8.35 -29.59
N GLY A 184 1.06 -9.03 -28.54
CA GLY A 184 2.06 -10.10 -28.63
C GLY A 184 1.55 -11.48 -28.27
N GLY A 185 0.24 -11.63 -28.06
CA GLY A 185 -0.39 -12.90 -27.71
C GLY A 185 -0.19 -13.32 -26.24
N PRO A 186 -0.58 -14.57 -25.90
CA PRO A 186 -0.60 -15.05 -24.52
C PRO A 186 0.79 -15.11 -23.88
N ALA A 187 1.84 -15.41 -24.65
CA ALA A 187 3.20 -15.52 -24.12
C ALA A 187 3.68 -14.19 -23.52
N LEU A 188 3.51 -13.07 -24.24
CA LEU A 188 3.88 -11.74 -23.75
C LEU A 188 3.03 -11.33 -22.54
N ALA A 189 1.74 -11.65 -22.55
CA ALA A 189 0.85 -11.34 -21.44
C ALA A 189 1.26 -12.08 -20.15
N PHE A 190 1.46 -13.40 -20.22
CA PHE A 190 1.78 -14.21 -19.04
C PHE A 190 3.22 -14.07 -18.56
N PHE A 191 4.21 -14.11 -19.46
CA PHE A 191 5.61 -14.07 -19.04
C PHE A 191 6.15 -12.64 -18.88
N GLY A 192 5.63 -11.67 -19.64
CA GLY A 192 6.02 -10.27 -19.53
C GLY A 192 5.16 -9.52 -18.52
N ALA A 193 3.89 -9.26 -18.88
CA ALA A 193 3.03 -8.38 -18.11
C ALA A 193 2.68 -8.94 -16.72
N ALA A 194 2.43 -10.26 -16.59
CA ALA A 194 2.13 -10.84 -15.27
C ALA A 194 3.38 -10.90 -14.36
N ALA A 195 4.57 -11.15 -14.91
CA ALA A 195 5.82 -11.06 -14.16
C ALA A 195 6.08 -9.64 -13.65
N ALA A 196 5.88 -8.63 -14.52
CA ALA A 196 5.96 -7.22 -14.12
C ALA A 196 4.93 -6.87 -13.04
N PHE A 197 3.68 -7.36 -13.18
CA PHE A 197 2.63 -7.20 -12.18
C PHE A 197 3.06 -7.72 -10.80
N LEU A 198 3.55 -8.96 -10.75
CA LEU A 198 4.00 -9.62 -9.53
C LEU A 198 5.20 -8.91 -8.92
N ALA A 199 6.21 -8.58 -9.72
CA ALA A 199 7.40 -7.85 -9.27
C ALA A 199 7.03 -6.47 -8.70
N GLY A 200 6.15 -5.74 -9.38
CA GLY A 200 5.63 -4.46 -8.91
C GLY A 200 4.84 -4.59 -7.61
N ALA A 201 3.95 -5.59 -7.50
CA ALA A 201 3.19 -5.84 -6.28
C ALA A 201 4.11 -6.18 -5.08
N VAL A 202 5.15 -6.99 -5.31
CA VAL A 202 6.16 -7.31 -4.29
C VAL A 202 6.94 -6.05 -3.89
N ALA A 203 7.40 -5.24 -4.84
CA ALA A 203 8.10 -4.00 -4.56
C ALA A 203 7.26 -3.03 -3.72
N LEU A 204 5.99 -2.84 -4.08
CA LEU A 204 5.04 -1.99 -3.34
C LEU A 204 4.77 -2.54 -1.94
N PHE A 205 4.62 -3.86 -1.80
CA PHE A 205 4.44 -4.50 -0.49
C PHE A 205 5.65 -4.30 0.42
N LEU A 206 6.87 -4.51 -0.11
CA LEU A 206 8.11 -4.34 0.65
C LEU A 206 8.31 -2.88 1.07
N LEU A 207 8.08 -1.93 0.15
CA LEU A 207 8.18 -0.50 0.43
C LEU A 207 7.14 -0.05 1.47
N ASN A 208 5.88 -0.47 1.35
CA ASN A 208 4.86 -0.16 2.36
C ASN A 208 5.21 -0.75 3.73
N ARG A 209 5.74 -1.98 3.76
CA ARG A 209 6.16 -2.62 5.00
C ARG A 209 7.30 -1.85 5.67
N HIS A 210 8.25 -1.38 4.89
CA HIS A 210 9.37 -0.55 5.37
C HIS A 210 8.87 0.77 5.98
N LEU A 211 8.09 1.55 5.22
CA LEU A 211 7.53 2.84 5.67
C LEU A 211 6.60 2.68 6.87
N GLY A 212 5.74 1.65 6.84
CA GLY A 212 4.84 1.35 7.94
C GLY A 212 5.56 0.92 9.21
N GLY A 213 6.67 0.19 9.09
CA GLY A 213 7.53 -0.17 10.21
C GLY A 213 8.20 1.05 10.84
N GLN A 214 8.72 1.97 10.01
CA GLN A 214 9.29 3.24 10.49
C GLN A 214 8.24 4.09 11.23
N ALA A 215 7.04 4.23 10.67
CA ALA A 215 5.95 4.98 11.30
C ALA A 215 5.52 4.37 12.64
N GLN A 216 5.47 3.03 12.75
CA GLN A 216 5.16 2.35 14.00
C GLN A 216 6.23 2.57 15.08
N ARG A 217 7.51 2.60 14.71
CA ARG A 217 8.62 2.88 15.63
C ARG A 217 8.55 4.31 16.16
N ARG A 218 8.20 5.27 15.30
CA ARG A 218 8.09 6.69 15.67
C ARG A 218 6.84 7.01 16.49
N PHE A 219 5.74 6.31 16.25
CA PHE A 219 4.46 6.54 16.91
C PHE A 219 3.91 5.23 17.53
N PRO A 220 4.57 4.71 18.59
CA PRO A 220 4.11 3.50 19.26
C PRO A 220 2.73 3.69 19.90
N ARG A 221 1.98 2.60 20.11
CA ARG A 221 0.68 2.67 20.78
C ARG A 221 0.89 2.89 22.29
N THR A 222 0.61 4.10 22.75
CA THR A 222 0.69 4.49 24.16
C THR A 222 -0.36 3.84 25.05
N SER A 223 -1.43 3.27 24.49
CA SER A 223 -2.46 2.53 25.27
C SER A 223 -1.90 1.32 26.03
N LEU A 224 -0.75 0.77 25.59
CA LEU A 224 -0.06 -0.31 26.28
C LEU A 224 0.95 0.21 27.30
N ALA A 225 1.60 1.34 27.03
CA ALA A 225 2.44 2.01 28.02
C ALA A 225 1.59 2.44 29.23
N ARG A 226 0.39 2.99 28.98
CA ARG A 226 -0.58 3.30 30.04
C ARG A 226 -0.99 2.05 30.81
N ARG A 227 -1.44 0.98 30.14
CA ARG A 227 -1.85 -0.25 30.83
C ARG A 227 -0.73 -0.92 31.64
N ASN A 228 0.52 -0.79 31.21
CA ASN A 228 1.67 -1.32 31.94
C ASN A 228 2.03 -0.42 33.13
N LEU A 229 1.96 0.90 32.98
CA LEU A 229 2.12 1.85 34.09
C LEU A 229 0.98 1.69 35.11
N ASP A 230 -0.27 1.58 34.66
CA ASP A 230 -1.44 1.34 35.51
C ASP A 230 -1.36 -0.03 36.23
N ALA A 231 -0.59 -0.99 35.71
CA ALA A 231 -0.35 -2.29 36.34
C ALA A 231 0.87 -2.30 37.28
N GLU A 232 1.86 -1.42 37.05
CA GLU A 232 2.99 -1.18 37.96
C GLU A 232 2.59 -0.25 39.12
N GLU A 233 1.63 0.66 38.90
CA GLU A 233 1.09 1.57 39.91
C GLU A 233 -0.07 0.97 40.72
N ALA A 234 -0.51 -0.25 40.42
CA ALA A 234 -1.47 -0.96 41.25
C ALA A 234 -0.80 -1.27 42.61
N PRO A 235 -1.20 -0.60 43.71
CA PRO A 235 -0.57 -0.84 44.99
C PRO A 235 -0.85 -2.28 45.41
N GLU A 236 0.17 -2.90 45.99
CA GLU A 236 0.13 -4.17 46.71
C GLU A 236 -0.77 -4.04 47.95
N GLN A 237 -2.07 -3.79 47.74
CA GLN A 237 -3.10 -3.83 48.76
C GLN A 237 -3.68 -5.24 48.76
N ASP A 238 -3.01 -6.15 49.45
CA ASP A 238 -3.61 -7.28 50.18
C ASP A 238 -2.51 -8.03 50.96
N ALA A 239 -1.89 -7.34 51.91
CA ALA A 239 -1.32 -7.99 53.09
C ALA A 239 -2.29 -7.72 54.25
N PRO A 240 -3.01 -8.74 54.77
CA PRO A 240 -3.90 -8.53 55.90
C PRO A 240 -3.06 -8.23 57.14
N HIS A 241 -3.06 -6.95 57.54
CA HIS A 241 -2.47 -6.51 58.80
C HIS A 241 -3.25 -7.10 59.98
N GLY A 242 -2.50 -7.81 60.83
CA GLY A 242 -2.79 -8.33 62.16
C GLY A 242 -4.10 -7.93 62.82
N ALA A 243 -4.95 -8.92 63.06
CA ALA A 243 -5.92 -8.90 64.14
C ALA A 243 -5.17 -8.90 65.48
N GLY A 244 -4.96 -7.72 66.05
CA GLY A 244 -4.54 -7.57 67.44
C GLY A 244 -5.66 -8.06 68.36
N ALA A 245 -5.40 -9.15 69.08
CA ALA A 245 -6.24 -9.63 70.15
C ALA A 245 -6.18 -8.64 71.33
N ALA A 246 -7.31 -8.00 71.62
CA ALA A 246 -7.54 -7.29 72.87
C ALA A 246 -8.19 -8.26 73.87
N ALA A 247 -7.51 -8.54 74.98
CA ALA A 247 -8.09 -9.15 76.18
C ALA A 247 -7.28 -8.74 77.41
N VAL A 248 -7.76 -7.71 78.12
CA VAL A 248 -7.70 -7.56 79.58
C VAL A 248 -9.00 -6.90 80.01
#